data_AF-A0A369R4X9-F1
#
_entry.id   AF-A0A369R4X9-F1
#
_cell.length_a   1.000
_cell.length_b   1.000
_cell.length_c   1.000
_cell.angle_alpha   90.00
_cell.angle_beta   90.00
_cell.angle_gamma   90.00
#
_symmetry.space_group_name_H-M   'P 1'
#
loop_
_entity.id
_entity.type
_entity.pdbx_description
1 polymer ?
#
loop_
_entity_poly.entity_id
_entity_poly.type
_entity_poly.pdbx_seq_one_letter_code
_entity_poly.pdbx_strand_id
1 'polypeptide(L)'
;MKVIRFFLHSLSLTALLFCFGCSESADRALDEADLHFAGFYADYLVQSGVDESSSEQVTDLDFDTLDSLLGDHELSINQFNQLTRRYQDDPLLWKKVLQQVRRNLEQKSSGEER
;
A
#
# COMPACT_ATOMS: atom_id res chain seq x y z
N MET A 1 24.25 -2.24 -54.14
CA MET A 1 23.64 -2.99 -53.02
C MET A 1 23.74 -2.14 -51.75
N LYS A 2 22.64 -1.47 -51.38
CA LYS A 2 22.52 -0.40 -50.38
C LYS A 2 21.74 -0.91 -49.16
N VAL A 3 22.20 -1.98 -48.51
CA VAL A 3 21.46 -2.61 -47.40
C VAL A 3 22.31 -2.88 -46.15
N ILE A 4 23.63 -2.73 -46.23
CA ILE A 4 24.53 -3.09 -45.10
C ILE A 4 24.75 -1.92 -44.13
N ARG A 5 24.48 -0.67 -44.54
CA ARG A 5 24.73 0.53 -43.71
C ARG A 5 23.59 0.89 -42.74
N PHE A 6 22.41 0.27 -42.84
CA PHE A 6 21.27 0.58 -41.98
C PHE A 6 21.21 -0.26 -40.70
N PHE A 7 21.86 -1.42 -40.68
CA PHE A 7 21.79 -2.33 -39.53
C PHE A 7 22.61 -1.88 -38.32
N LEU A 8 23.65 -1.07 -38.53
CA LEU A 8 24.54 -0.61 -37.46
C LEU A 8 24.00 0.59 -36.66
N HIS A 9 23.06 1.37 -37.22
CA HIS A 9 22.44 2.49 -36.50
C HIS A 9 21.17 2.10 -35.73
N SER A 10 20.50 1.03 -36.16
CA SER A 10 19.33 0.49 -35.45
C SER A 10 19.72 -0.17 -34.12
N LEU A 11 20.91 -0.77 -34.04
CA LEU A 11 21.40 -1.47 -32.85
C LEU A 11 21.83 -0.54 -31.71
N SER A 12 22.11 0.74 -32.00
CA SER A 12 22.58 1.72 -31.00
C SER A 12 21.43 2.30 -30.16
N LEU A 13 20.22 2.41 -30.73
CA LEU A 13 19.07 2.97 -30.00
C LEU A 13 18.39 1.98 -29.06
N THR A 14 18.46 0.67 -29.33
CA THR A 14 17.85 -0.35 -28.46
C THR A 14 18.63 -0.63 -27.18
N ALA A 15 19.91 -0.24 -27.11
CA ALA A 15 20.75 -0.43 -25.94
C ALA A 15 20.43 0.56 -24.80
N LEU A 16 19.86 1.73 -25.11
CA LEU A 16 19.49 2.76 -24.12
C LEU A 16 18.23 2.44 -23.31
N LEU A 17 17.41 1.48 -23.76
CA LEU A 17 16.16 1.10 -23.08
C LEU A 17 16.34 0.06 -21.97
N PHE A 18 17.51 -0.55 -21.84
CA PHE A 18 17.78 -1.56 -20.80
C PHE A 18 18.32 -1.00 -19.48
N CYS A 19 18.56 0.31 -19.38
CA CYS A 19 19.07 0.95 -18.17
C CYS A 19 17.98 1.45 -17.21
N PHE A 20 16.70 1.26 -17.50
CA PHE A 20 15.67 1.29 -16.45
C PHE A 20 15.68 -0.06 -15.73
N GLY A 21 16.79 -0.32 -15.04
CA GLY A 21 16.81 -1.32 -14.00
C GLY A 21 15.72 -0.94 -13.02
N CYS A 22 14.70 -1.79 -12.91
CA CYS A 22 13.98 -1.94 -11.66
C CYS A 22 15.06 -2.08 -10.59
N SER A 23 15.32 -1.00 -9.87
CA SER A 23 15.99 -1.08 -8.59
C SER A 23 15.16 -2.09 -7.82
N GLU A 24 15.70 -3.30 -7.64
CA GLU A 24 15.22 -4.25 -6.65
C GLU A 24 15.42 -3.51 -5.32
N SER A 25 14.39 -2.75 -4.95
CA SER A 25 14.30 -2.08 -3.67
C SER A 25 14.35 -3.22 -2.68
N ALA A 26 15.46 -3.28 -1.94
CA ALA A 26 15.70 -4.27 -0.90
C ALA A 26 14.38 -4.53 -0.19
N ASP A 27 13.98 -5.80 -0.14
CA ASP A 27 12.68 -6.23 0.36
C ASP A 27 12.55 -5.84 1.83
N ARG A 28 12.17 -4.58 2.07
CA ARG A 28 12.08 -4.01 3.41
C ARG A 28 10.88 -4.64 4.08
N ALA A 29 11.14 -5.36 5.17
CA ALA A 29 10.08 -5.87 6.03
C ALA A 29 9.26 -4.72 6.61
N LEU A 30 7.98 -4.97 6.88
CA LEU A 30 7.14 -4.05 7.63
C LEU A 30 7.72 -3.89 9.04
N ASP A 31 7.86 -2.64 9.48
CA ASP A 31 8.19 -2.34 10.87
C ASP A 31 6.93 -2.31 11.74
N GLU A 32 7.11 -2.17 13.05
CA GLU A 32 5.99 -2.18 14.01
C GLU A 32 4.96 -1.08 13.74
N ALA A 33 5.41 0.11 13.34
CA ALA A 33 4.51 1.20 12.99
C ALA A 33 3.70 0.89 11.72
N ASP A 34 4.32 0.23 10.74
CA ASP A 34 3.63 -0.25 9.55
C ASP A 34 2.55 -1.31 9.91
N LEU A 35 2.82 -2.18 10.89
CA LEU A 35 1.87 -3.19 11.37
C LEU A 35 0.69 -2.56 12.12
N HIS A 36 0.96 -1.60 13.02
CA HIS A 36 -0.05 -0.81 13.72
C HIS A 36 -0.96 -0.06 12.75
N PHE A 37 -0.38 0.56 11.72
CA PHE A 37 -1.15 1.20 10.65
C PHE A 37 -2.04 0.20 9.90
N ALA A 38 -1.50 -0.98 9.57
CA ALA A 38 -2.27 -2.01 8.88
C ALA A 38 -3.43 -2.55 9.73
N GLY A 39 -3.26 -2.61 11.06
CA GLY A 39 -4.32 -2.92 12.01
C GLY A 39 -5.40 -1.84 11.99
N PHE A 40 -5.00 -0.59 12.21
CA PHE A 40 -5.88 0.58 12.19
C PHE A 40 -6.72 0.65 10.92
N TYR A 41 -6.07 0.53 9.76
CA TYR A 41 -6.75 0.70 8.49
C TYR A 41 -7.73 -0.44 8.20
N ALA A 42 -7.45 -1.67 8.66
CA ALA A 42 -8.40 -2.76 8.56
C ALA A 42 -9.66 -2.48 9.40
N ASP A 43 -9.51 -2.02 10.64
CA ASP A 43 -10.65 -1.70 11.50
C ASP A 43 -11.44 -0.50 11.01
N TYR A 44 -10.76 0.51 10.46
CA TYR A 44 -11.40 1.64 9.80
C TYR A 44 -12.29 1.18 8.64
N LEU A 45 -11.81 0.27 7.79
CA LEU A 45 -12.58 -0.24 6.65
C LEU A 45 -13.82 -1.01 7.09
N VAL A 46 -13.70 -1.82 8.14
CA VAL A 46 -14.84 -2.54 8.74
C VAL A 46 -15.86 -1.55 9.32
N GLN A 47 -15.42 -0.56 10.09
CA GLN A 47 -16.31 0.40 10.75
C GLN A 47 -16.98 1.38 9.77
N SER A 48 -16.28 1.76 8.70
CA SER A 48 -16.81 2.67 7.69
C SER A 48 -17.79 2.01 6.70
N GLY A 49 -18.02 0.70 6.84
CA GLY A 49 -19.01 -0.05 6.06
C GLY A 49 -18.54 -0.40 4.65
N VAL A 50 -17.23 -0.44 4.40
CA VAL A 50 -16.69 -0.89 3.11
C VAL A 50 -16.78 -2.41 3.04
N ASP A 51 -17.93 -2.91 2.56
CA ASP A 51 -18.13 -4.31 2.20
C ASP A 51 -17.86 -4.52 0.70
N GLU A 52 -17.36 -5.71 0.32
CA GLU A 52 -17.12 -6.09 -1.09
C GLU A 52 -18.40 -6.03 -1.94
N SER A 53 -19.57 -6.04 -1.30
CA SER A 53 -20.87 -6.09 -1.95
C SER A 53 -21.54 -4.73 -2.22
N SER A 54 -21.07 -3.64 -1.60
CA SER A 54 -21.75 -2.34 -1.69
C SER A 54 -20.92 -1.27 -2.38
N SER A 55 -21.49 -0.65 -3.42
CA SER A 55 -20.98 0.60 -3.99
C SER A 55 -21.39 1.83 -3.18
N GLU A 56 -21.84 1.65 -1.93
CA GLU A 56 -22.29 2.74 -1.07
C GLU A 56 -21.13 3.54 -0.49
N GLN A 57 -21.46 4.79 -0.17
CA GLN A 57 -20.54 5.78 0.38
C GLN A 57 -19.93 5.27 1.69
N VAL A 58 -18.60 5.31 1.76
CA VAL A 58 -17.83 5.20 3.00
C VAL A 58 -18.46 6.15 4.02
N THR A 59 -18.95 5.61 5.13
CA THR A 59 -19.50 6.45 6.19
C THR A 59 -18.35 7.21 6.83
N ASP A 60 -18.44 8.54 6.84
CA ASP A 60 -17.43 9.40 7.49
C ASP A 60 -17.53 9.18 9.00
N LEU A 61 -16.45 8.70 9.61
CA LEU A 61 -16.38 8.55 11.07
C LEU A 61 -16.18 9.93 11.70
N ASP A 62 -16.83 10.19 12.82
CA ASP A 62 -16.55 11.41 13.56
C ASP A 62 -15.13 11.42 14.12
N PHE A 63 -14.64 12.62 14.46
CA PHE A 63 -13.27 12.81 14.91
C PHE A 63 -12.96 12.03 16.19
N ASP A 64 -13.90 11.94 17.13
CA ASP A 64 -13.71 11.27 18.41
C ASP A 64 -13.56 9.74 18.21
N THR A 65 -14.34 9.19 17.28
CA THR A 65 -14.25 7.78 16.86
C THR A 65 -12.92 7.50 16.17
N LEU A 66 -12.48 8.40 15.29
CA LEU A 66 -11.21 8.25 14.57
C LEU A 66 -10.00 8.35 15.51
N ASP A 67 -10.02 9.28 16.47
CA ASP A 67 -8.94 9.45 17.46
C ASP A 67 -8.87 8.24 18.41
N SER A 68 -10.02 7.73 18.84
CA SER A 68 -10.10 6.50 19.63
C SER A 68 -9.53 5.30 18.86
N LEU A 69 -9.90 5.16 17.58
CA LEU A 69 -9.43 4.09 16.71
C LEU A 69 -7.92 4.15 16.47
N LEU A 70 -7.36 5.35 16.32
CA LEU A 70 -5.90 5.53 16.27
C LEU A 70 -5.24 5.07 17.58
N GLY A 71 -5.84 5.42 18.73
CA GLY A 71 -5.36 5.02 20.05
C GLY A 71 -5.36 3.51 20.28
N ASP A 72 -6.39 2.80 19.81
CA ASP A 72 -6.49 1.33 19.90
C ASP A 72 -5.35 0.60 19.16
N HIS A 73 -4.76 1.25 18.17
CA HIS A 73 -3.62 0.76 17.40
C HIS A 73 -2.31 1.45 17.76
N GLU A 74 -2.23 2.09 18.93
CA GLU A 74 -1.01 2.74 19.43
C GLU A 74 -0.44 3.81 18.47
N LEU A 75 -1.30 4.46 17.69
CA LEU A 75 -0.94 5.52 16.77
C LEU A 75 -1.36 6.88 17.31
N SER A 76 -0.43 7.84 17.28
CA SER A 76 -0.80 9.26 17.34
C SER A 76 -1.14 9.79 15.94
N ILE A 77 -1.93 10.87 15.88
CA ILE A 77 -2.22 11.58 14.62
C ILE A 77 -0.94 12.02 13.88
N ASN A 78 0.13 12.34 14.61
CA ASN A 78 1.42 12.71 14.01
C ASN A 78 2.09 11.51 13.35
N GLN A 79 2.09 10.33 14.00
CA GLN A 79 2.63 9.10 13.43
C GLN A 79 1.81 8.67 12.21
N PHE A 80 0.49 8.71 12.29
CA PHE A 80 -0.40 8.43 11.16
C PHE A 80 -0.02 9.28 9.94
N ASN A 81 0.06 10.60 10.11
CA ASN A 81 0.43 11.52 9.03
C ASN A 81 1.83 11.25 8.45
N GLN A 82 2.80 10.88 9.30
CA GLN A 82 4.15 10.54 8.84
C GLN A 82 4.16 9.25 8.02
N LEU A 83 3.43 8.23 8.46
CA LEU A 83 3.29 6.96 7.75
C LEU A 83 2.59 7.16 6.40
N THR A 84 1.51 7.95 6.35
CA THR A 84 0.83 8.26 5.08
C THR A 84 1.77 8.92 4.07
N ARG A 85 2.60 9.89 4.49
CA ARG A 85 3.60 10.51 3.61
C ARG A 85 4.65 9.49 3.15
N ARG A 86 5.15 8.67 4.07
CA ARG A 86 6.11 7.59 3.77
C ARG A 86 5.55 6.62 2.72
N TYR A 87 4.27 6.27 2.77
CA TYR A 87 3.64 5.38 1.79
C TYR A 87 3.40 6.06 0.43
N GLN A 88 3.17 7.37 0.42
CA GLN A 88 3.11 8.16 -0.83
C GLN A 88 4.47 8.18 -1.54
N ASP A 89 5.56 8.29 -0.78
CA ASP A 89 6.93 8.31 -1.30
C ASP A 89 7.45 6.92 -1.70
N ASP A 90 6.92 5.85 -1.09
CA ASP A 90 7.30 4.45 -1.37
C ASP A 90 6.06 3.57 -1.68
N PRO A 91 5.67 3.48 -2.97
CA PRO A 91 4.54 2.65 -3.41
C PRO A 91 4.71 1.15 -3.15
N LEU A 92 5.95 0.65 -3.04
CA LEU A 92 6.21 -0.77 -2.79
C LEU A 92 5.99 -1.10 -1.31
N LEU A 93 6.37 -0.20 -0.41
CA LEU A 93 6.00 -0.29 0.99
C LEU A 93 4.47 -0.23 1.14
N TRP A 94 3.80 0.70 0.46
CA TRP A 94 2.34 0.79 0.48
C TRP A 94 1.66 -0.52 0.07
N LYS A 95 2.14 -1.15 -1.01
CA LYS A 95 1.65 -2.45 -1.46
C LYS A 95 1.75 -3.51 -0.36
N LYS A 96 2.85 -3.55 0.40
CA LYS A 96 3.04 -4.51 1.50
C LYS A 96 2.10 -4.24 2.67
N VAL A 97 1.90 -2.97 3.02
CA VAL A 97 0.93 -2.56 4.05
C VAL A 97 -0.47 -3.02 3.64
N LEU A 98 -0.89 -2.79 2.39
CA LEU A 98 -2.18 -3.27 1.89
C LEU A 98 -2.33 -4.79 1.91
N GLN A 99 -1.26 -5.54 1.63
CA GLN A 99 -1.28 -7.00 1.78
C GLN A 99 -1.46 -7.42 3.24
N GLN A 100 -0.87 -6.69 4.20
CA GLN A 100 -1.10 -6.94 5.62
C GLN A 100 -2.52 -6.58 6.03
N VAL A 101 -3.07 -5.45 5.55
CA VAL A 101 -4.47 -5.05 5.78
C VAL A 101 -5.42 -6.15 5.31
N ARG A 102 -5.20 -6.69 4.09
CA ARG A 102 -6.00 -7.82 3.59
C ARG A 102 -5.95 -9.03 4.53
N ARG A 103 -4.76 -9.42 5.01
CA ARG A 103 -4.63 -10.53 5.97
C ARG A 103 -5.39 -10.26 7.26
N ASN A 104 -5.36 -9.02 7.76
CA ASN A 104 -6.09 -8.63 8.96
C ASN A 104 -7.62 -8.74 8.75
N LEU A 105 -8.12 -8.33 7.59
CA LEU A 105 -9.54 -8.46 7.21
C LEU A 105 -9.96 -9.94 7.10
N GLU A 106 -9.17 -10.78 6.43
CA GLU A 106 -9.43 -12.22 6.30
C GLU A 106 -9.48 -12.93 7.67
N GLN A 107 -8.60 -12.53 8.60
CA GLN A 107 -8.61 -13.07 9.96
C GLN A 107 -9.90 -12.70 10.71
N LYS A 108 -10.36 -11.45 10.57
CA LYS A 108 -11.58 -10.96 11.21
C LYS A 108 -12.82 -11.68 10.69
N SER A 109 -12.96 -11.82 9.37
CA SER A 109 -14.09 -12.54 8.78
C SER A 109 -14.12 -14.02 9.15
N SER A 110 -12.95 -14.68 9.26
CA SER A 110 -12.86 -16.08 9.72
C SER A 110 -13.14 -16.28 11.22
N GLY A 111 -13.03 -15.20 12.02
CA GLY A 111 -13.26 -15.22 13.46
C GLY A 111 -14.72 -15.01 13.87
N GLU A 112 -15.57 -14.51 12.97
CA GLU A 112 -16.98 -14.18 13.22
C GLU A 112 -17.93 -15.40 13.18
N GLU A 113 -17.42 -16.61 12.88
CA GLU A 113 -18.19 -17.86 12.91
C GLU A 113 -18.21 -18.58 14.28
N ARG A 114 -17.90 -17.92 15.39
CA ARG A 114 -17.92 -18.54 16.74
C ARG A 114 -18.79 -17.83 17.77
#